data_AF-A0A2D5ZLG5-F1
#
_entry.id   AF-A0A2D5ZLG5-F1
#
_cell.length_a   1.000
_cell.length_b   1.000
_cell.length_c   1.000
_cell.angle_alpha   90.00
_cell.angle_beta   90.00
_cell.angle_gamma   90.00
#
_symmetry.space_group_name_H-M   'P 1'
#
loop_
_entity.id
_entity.type
_entity.pdbx_description
1 polymer ?
#
loop_
_entity_poly.entity_id
_entity_poly.type
_entity_poly.pdbx_seq_one_letter_code
_entity_poly.pdbx_strand_id
1 'polypeptide(L)'
;MFTGGAVPSMIVGQLQRTASGARLETWDETGGELTAEIGSDGDTLLIEPGIYREWGIELPPREIVVTGSAPLDSVVVAATVIDGRREGIVFELQESSDRLRRFRGITITGGSGDDGGGIVCRGGAGLAVEWCAVVGNESRGSGGGLFSNGDSTTVSNTLFADNWAAIDGGAAHLSGRSAGMDLNRCVFVRNSSDGNGGALALPEEPARLTVSSCVFAGNRAMNNGGALYAMRRLDVLVTDCRFLGLR
;
A
#
# COMPACT_ATOMS: atom_id res chain seq x y z
N MET A 1 -22.72 40.21 -7.32
CA MET A 1 -21.41 39.78 -7.85
C MET A 1 -20.72 38.99 -6.75
N PHE A 2 -21.00 37.69 -6.69
CA PHE A 2 -20.26 36.69 -5.92
C PHE A 2 -20.29 35.45 -6.79
N THR A 3 -19.15 35.14 -7.40
CA THR A 3 -18.95 33.97 -8.24
C THR A 3 -18.72 32.78 -7.32
N GLY A 4 -19.75 31.96 -7.12
CA GLY A 4 -19.62 30.64 -6.52
C GLY A 4 -18.77 29.77 -7.44
N GLY A 5 -17.54 29.49 -7.01
CA GLY A 5 -16.67 28.53 -7.67
C GLY A 5 -17.35 27.17 -7.67
N ALA A 6 -17.54 26.61 -8.86
CA ALA A 6 -18.06 25.27 -9.05
C ALA A 6 -17.12 24.28 -8.33
N VAL A 7 -17.68 23.55 -7.38
CA VAL A 7 -17.06 22.38 -6.77
C VAL A 7 -17.00 21.31 -7.87
N PRO A 8 -15.85 20.70 -8.20
CA PRO A 8 -15.80 19.64 -9.19
C PRO A 8 -16.74 18.51 -8.77
N SER A 9 -17.56 18.10 -9.72
CA SER A 9 -18.66 17.15 -9.59
C SER A 9 -18.26 15.84 -8.90
N MET A 10 -18.95 15.57 -7.79
CA MET A 10 -19.12 14.24 -7.23
C MET A 10 -19.87 13.39 -8.25
N ILE A 11 -19.21 12.38 -8.83
CA ILE A 11 -19.85 11.42 -9.75
C ILE A 11 -20.08 10.12 -8.98
N VAL A 12 -21.35 9.70 -8.93
CA VAL A 12 -21.80 8.35 -8.59
C VAL A 12 -22.48 7.78 -9.85
N GLY A 13 -21.94 6.70 -10.40
CA GLY A 13 -22.65 5.69 -11.22
C GLY A 13 -23.20 6.10 -12.59
N GLN A 14 -22.36 5.99 -13.64
CA GLN A 14 -22.61 5.29 -14.92
C GLN A 14 -21.58 5.76 -15.97
N LEU A 15 -20.90 4.82 -16.66
CA LEU A 15 -20.07 5.18 -17.82
C LEU A 15 -20.23 4.24 -19.02
N GLN A 16 -20.55 4.85 -20.17
CA GLN A 16 -20.49 4.23 -21.49
C GLN A 16 -19.05 4.21 -22.00
N ARG A 17 -18.58 3.02 -22.41
CA ARG A 17 -17.30 2.73 -23.06
C ARG A 17 -16.71 3.86 -23.91
N THR A 18 -15.45 4.22 -23.67
CA THR A 18 -14.54 4.70 -24.73
C THR A 18 -13.15 4.07 -24.58
N ALA A 19 -12.46 3.92 -25.70
CA ALA A 19 -11.17 3.25 -25.81
C ALA A 19 -10.04 4.09 -25.22
N SER A 20 -9.12 3.44 -24.51
CA SER A 20 -7.91 3.95 -23.82
C SER A 20 -8.14 4.65 -22.46
N GLY A 21 -7.94 3.92 -21.37
CA GLY A 21 -8.02 4.43 -19.99
C GLY A 21 -8.52 3.34 -19.04
N ALA A 22 -7.96 3.28 -17.83
CA ALA A 22 -8.12 2.19 -16.85
C ALA A 22 -9.57 1.66 -16.71
N ARG A 23 -9.72 0.34 -16.70
CA ARG A 23 -11.00 -0.36 -16.53
C ARG A 23 -11.12 -0.81 -15.08
N LEU A 24 -11.98 -0.15 -14.31
CA LEU A 24 -12.52 -0.70 -13.07
C LEU A 24 -13.97 -1.12 -13.38
N GLU A 25 -14.21 -2.42 -13.54
CA GLU A 25 -15.57 -2.95 -13.69
C GLU A 25 -15.85 -3.85 -12.48
N THR A 26 -16.70 -3.36 -11.57
CA THR A 26 -17.10 -4.08 -10.37
C THR A 26 -18.54 -4.58 -10.51
N TRP A 27 -18.80 -5.82 -10.12
CA TRP A 27 -20.16 -6.34 -9.88
C TRP A 27 -20.24 -6.78 -8.43
N ASP A 28 -21.32 -6.45 -7.72
CA ASP A 28 -21.60 -7.10 -6.45
C ASP A 28 -23.07 -7.58 -6.38
N GLU A 29 -23.34 -8.40 -5.36
CA GLU A 29 -24.69 -8.75 -4.93
C GLU A 29 -25.17 -7.85 -3.76
N THR A 30 -24.51 -6.71 -3.48
CA THR A 30 -24.72 -5.85 -2.28
C THR A 30 -24.69 -4.30 -2.45
N GLY A 31 -24.61 -3.75 -3.66
CA GLY A 31 -24.77 -2.34 -4.05
C GLY A 31 -23.61 -1.34 -3.89
N GLY A 32 -22.33 -1.71 -3.83
CA GLY A 32 -21.21 -0.74 -3.81
C GLY A 32 -20.40 -0.67 -5.11
N GLU A 33 -20.61 0.34 -5.96
CA GLU A 33 -19.80 0.56 -7.18
C GLU A 33 -18.60 1.47 -6.88
N LEU A 34 -17.39 1.07 -7.29
CA LEU A 34 -16.22 1.94 -7.27
C LEU A 34 -16.02 2.49 -8.70
N THR A 35 -16.66 3.60 -9.06
CA THR A 35 -16.43 4.23 -10.36
C THR A 35 -15.56 5.47 -10.21
N ALA A 36 -14.38 5.48 -10.84
CA ALA A 36 -13.65 6.73 -11.05
C ALA A 36 -13.39 6.95 -12.54
N GLU A 37 -13.76 8.15 -13.00
CA GLU A 37 -13.18 8.71 -14.21
C GLU A 37 -11.75 9.15 -13.89
N ILE A 38 -10.78 8.47 -14.50
CA ILE A 38 -9.37 8.84 -14.40
C ILE A 38 -8.97 9.36 -15.79
N GLY A 39 -8.94 10.68 -15.99
CA GLY A 39 -8.67 11.38 -17.26
C GLY A 39 -7.36 12.19 -17.34
N SER A 40 -6.76 12.61 -16.21
CA SER A 40 -5.52 13.42 -16.13
C SER A 40 -4.51 12.96 -15.06
N ASP A 41 -3.26 13.46 -15.14
CA ASP A 41 -2.27 13.33 -14.05
C ASP A 41 -2.76 14.07 -12.80
N GLY A 42 -2.65 13.45 -11.62
CA GLY A 42 -3.08 14.05 -10.35
C GLY A 42 -4.54 13.76 -9.98
N ASP A 43 -5.24 12.96 -10.79
CA ASP A 43 -6.62 12.57 -10.51
C ASP A 43 -6.74 11.83 -9.19
N THR A 44 -7.92 11.97 -8.58
CA THR A 44 -8.24 11.35 -7.31
C THR A 44 -9.33 10.30 -7.50
N LEU A 45 -9.02 9.04 -7.15
CA LEU A 45 -10.01 8.01 -6.87
C LEU A 45 -10.45 8.17 -5.41
N LEU A 46 -11.63 8.76 -5.22
CA LEU A 46 -12.25 8.92 -3.91
C LEU A 46 -13.10 7.69 -3.58
N ILE A 47 -12.93 7.16 -2.37
CA ILE A 47 -13.63 5.97 -1.88
C ILE A 47 -14.41 6.33 -0.62
N GLU A 48 -15.72 6.16 -0.67
CA GLU A 48 -16.58 6.38 0.50
C GLU A 48 -16.51 5.18 1.47
N PRO A 49 -16.93 5.33 2.73
CA PRO A 49 -17.02 4.21 3.66
C PRO A 49 -17.88 3.07 3.10
N GLY A 50 -17.34 1.86 3.11
CA GLY A 50 -17.94 0.67 2.51
C GLY A 50 -16.93 -0.46 2.45
N ILE A 51 -17.43 -1.69 2.26
CA ILE A 51 -16.59 -2.87 2.00
C ILE A 51 -16.71 -3.20 0.51
N TYR A 52 -15.62 -3.00 -0.22
CA TYR A 52 -15.49 -3.27 -1.65
C TYR A 52 -14.70 -4.55 -1.84
N ARG A 53 -15.29 -5.55 -2.51
CA ARG A 53 -14.68 -6.89 -2.65
C ARG A 53 -13.98 -7.02 -3.99
N GLU A 54 -12.84 -6.35 -4.09
CA GLU A 54 -12.14 -6.14 -5.35
C GLU A 54 -10.67 -6.55 -5.26
N TRP A 55 -10.16 -7.11 -6.35
CA TRP A 55 -8.75 -7.46 -6.53
C TRP A 55 -8.37 -7.25 -8.00
N GLY A 56 -7.08 -7.19 -8.29
CA GLY A 56 -6.54 -6.88 -9.61
C GLY A 56 -6.81 -5.44 -10.03
N ILE A 57 -6.89 -4.51 -9.07
CA ILE A 57 -7.11 -3.09 -9.38
C ILE A 57 -5.81 -2.52 -9.95
N GLU A 58 -5.79 -2.37 -11.27
CA GLU A 58 -4.65 -1.79 -11.97
C GLU A 58 -4.68 -0.26 -11.93
N LEU A 59 -3.63 0.34 -11.36
CA LEU A 59 -3.42 1.79 -11.41
C LEU A 59 -2.55 2.15 -12.62
N PRO A 60 -2.93 3.19 -13.39
CA PRO A 60 -2.23 3.57 -14.61
C PRO A 60 -0.83 4.12 -14.32
N PRO A 61 0.05 4.20 -15.34
CA PRO A 61 1.42 4.67 -15.20
C PRO A 61 1.55 6.21 -15.10
N ARG A 62 0.77 6.82 -14.21
CA ARG A 62 0.71 8.27 -13.99
C ARG A 62 0.52 8.61 -12.52
N GLU A 63 0.54 9.91 -12.22
CA GLU A 63 0.21 10.41 -10.89
C GLU A 63 -1.28 10.20 -10.62
N ILE A 64 -1.57 9.55 -9.50
CA ILE A 64 -2.93 9.27 -9.03
C ILE A 64 -2.97 9.24 -7.51
N VAL A 65 -4.06 9.73 -6.94
CA VAL A 65 -4.36 9.65 -5.51
C VAL A 65 -5.55 8.73 -5.30
N VAL A 66 -5.36 7.62 -4.61
CA VAL A 66 -6.44 6.78 -4.10
C VAL A 66 -6.68 7.18 -2.65
N THR A 67 -7.87 7.69 -2.31
CA THR A 67 -8.13 8.21 -0.97
C THR A 67 -9.52 7.87 -0.45
N GLY A 68 -9.62 7.60 0.86
CA GLY A 68 -10.88 7.63 1.58
C GLY A 68 -11.42 9.05 1.74
N SER A 69 -12.71 9.21 2.06
CA SER A 69 -13.35 10.52 2.21
C SER A 69 -12.96 11.30 3.46
N ALA A 70 -12.50 10.63 4.51
CA ALA A 70 -11.89 11.26 5.69
C ALA A 70 -10.60 10.53 6.10
N PRO A 71 -9.48 10.75 5.40
CA PRO A 71 -8.30 9.90 5.53
C PRO A 71 -7.55 10.03 6.86
N LEU A 72 -7.88 11.02 7.69
CA LEU A 72 -7.30 11.22 9.03
C LEU A 72 -8.21 10.71 10.16
N ASP A 73 -9.46 10.33 9.84
CA ASP A 73 -10.38 9.75 10.80
C ASP A 73 -10.24 8.24 10.78
N SER A 74 -9.61 7.67 11.82
CA SER A 74 -9.37 6.22 11.91
C SER A 74 -10.64 5.37 11.83
N VAL A 75 -11.80 5.90 12.22
CA VAL A 75 -13.07 5.17 12.12
C VAL A 75 -13.50 5.08 10.66
N VAL A 76 -13.33 6.16 9.91
CA VAL A 76 -13.59 6.19 8.46
C VAL A 76 -12.60 5.31 7.71
N VAL A 77 -11.30 5.39 8.03
CA VAL A 77 -10.28 4.50 7.43
C VAL A 77 -10.61 3.03 7.63
N ALA A 78 -11.04 2.65 8.85
CA ALA A 78 -11.44 1.27 9.17
C ALA A 78 -12.75 0.84 8.47
N ALA A 79 -13.61 1.80 8.10
CA ALA A 79 -14.86 1.56 7.41
C ALA A 79 -14.73 1.58 5.88
N THR A 80 -13.67 2.19 5.32
CA THR A 80 -13.36 2.21 3.89
C THR A 80 -12.42 1.06 3.54
N VAL A 81 -12.98 -0.10 3.22
CA VAL A 81 -12.27 -1.37 3.08
C VAL A 81 -12.26 -1.86 1.64
N ILE A 82 -11.08 -2.13 1.10
CA ILE A 82 -10.87 -2.87 -0.15
C ILE A 82 -10.38 -4.27 0.21
N ASP A 83 -11.21 -5.27 0.00
CA ASP A 83 -11.00 -6.67 0.39
C ASP A 83 -10.80 -7.57 -0.84
N GLY A 84 -9.56 -8.02 -1.04
CA GLY A 84 -9.19 -8.92 -2.13
C GLY A 84 -9.68 -10.36 -1.97
N ARG A 85 -10.32 -10.72 -0.85
CA ARG A 85 -10.94 -12.04 -0.60
C ARG A 85 -10.05 -13.28 -0.80
N ARG A 86 -8.73 -13.10 -0.78
CA ARG A 86 -7.69 -14.08 -1.12
C ARG A 86 -7.69 -14.50 -2.59
N GLU A 87 -8.32 -13.73 -3.46
CA GLU A 87 -8.46 -14.06 -4.89
C GLU A 87 -7.32 -13.50 -5.73
N GLY A 88 -6.62 -12.47 -5.25
CA GLY A 88 -5.50 -11.85 -5.97
C GLY A 88 -4.85 -10.69 -5.24
N ILE A 89 -3.91 -10.01 -5.90
CA ILE A 89 -3.34 -8.75 -5.43
C ILE A 89 -4.45 -7.70 -5.36
N VAL A 90 -4.51 -6.86 -4.33
CA VAL A 90 -5.57 -5.82 -4.28
C VAL A 90 -5.29 -4.71 -5.29
N PHE A 91 -4.12 -4.06 -5.21
CA PHE A 91 -3.70 -2.98 -6.09
C PHE A 91 -2.40 -3.29 -6.82
N GLU A 92 -2.41 -3.14 -8.14
CA GLU A 92 -1.26 -3.34 -9.01
C GLU A 92 -0.90 -2.03 -9.72
N LEU A 93 0.29 -1.50 -9.45
CA LEU A 93 0.79 -0.30 -10.09
C LEU A 93 1.69 -0.72 -11.25
N GLN A 94 1.30 -0.33 -12.46
CA GLN A 94 2.09 -0.53 -13.66
C GLN A 94 3.40 0.29 -13.59
N GLU A 95 4.42 -0.10 -14.35
CA GLU A 95 5.67 0.66 -14.43
C GLU A 95 5.42 2.09 -14.96
N SER A 96 6.02 3.11 -14.32
CA SER A 96 5.99 4.49 -14.84
C SER A 96 7.32 5.18 -14.65
N SER A 97 7.65 6.11 -15.55
CA SER A 97 8.72 7.07 -15.30
C SER A 97 8.22 8.10 -14.28
N ASP A 98 8.91 8.24 -13.14
CA ASP A 98 8.89 9.36 -12.18
C ASP A 98 7.58 9.88 -11.54
N ARG A 99 6.39 9.40 -11.90
CA ARG A 99 5.10 9.86 -11.34
C ARG A 99 4.65 9.19 -10.03
N LEU A 100 4.46 9.99 -8.97
CA LEU A 100 4.10 9.50 -7.64
C LEU A 100 2.66 8.94 -7.58
N ARG A 101 2.48 7.76 -6.99
CA ARG A 101 1.16 7.21 -6.67
C ARG A 101 0.92 7.28 -5.17
N ARG A 102 -0.25 7.76 -4.76
CA ARG A 102 -0.57 7.96 -3.35
C ARG A 102 -1.79 7.14 -2.93
N PHE A 103 -1.66 6.41 -1.83
CA PHE A 103 -2.78 5.80 -1.11
C PHE A 103 -2.98 6.52 0.21
N ARG A 104 -4.22 6.92 0.51
CA ARG A 104 -4.55 7.71 1.71
C ARG A 104 -5.83 7.23 2.39
N GLY A 105 -5.76 6.87 3.67
CA GLY A 105 -6.98 6.74 4.46
C GLY A 105 -7.94 5.62 4.07
N ILE A 106 -7.40 4.48 3.64
CA ILE A 106 -8.18 3.28 3.30
C ILE A 106 -7.61 2.04 3.99
N THR A 107 -8.46 1.03 4.15
CA THR A 107 -8.07 -0.31 4.58
C THR A 107 -7.92 -1.22 3.37
N ILE A 108 -6.78 -1.90 3.26
CA ILE A 108 -6.43 -2.84 2.19
C ILE A 108 -6.20 -4.20 2.83
N THR A 109 -7.05 -5.17 2.49
CA THR A 109 -7.08 -6.47 3.18
C THR A 109 -7.36 -7.61 2.22
N GLY A 110 -7.11 -8.84 2.69
CA GLY A 110 -7.47 -10.05 1.98
C GLY A 110 -6.73 -10.23 0.66
N GLY A 111 -5.66 -9.47 0.40
CA GLY A 111 -4.82 -9.67 -0.76
C GLY A 111 -4.06 -11.00 -0.71
N SER A 112 -3.85 -11.60 -1.88
CA SER A 112 -3.06 -12.82 -2.07
C SER A 112 -2.36 -12.79 -3.43
N GLY A 113 -1.04 -12.58 -3.45
CA GLY A 113 -0.27 -12.52 -4.70
C GLY A 113 1.05 -13.28 -4.67
N ASP A 114 1.66 -13.46 -5.84
CA ASP A 114 2.98 -14.08 -5.94
C ASP A 114 4.07 -13.18 -5.36
N ASP A 115 3.97 -11.87 -5.52
CA ASP A 115 4.76 -10.86 -4.81
C ASP A 115 3.80 -9.73 -4.45
N GLY A 116 3.72 -9.35 -3.17
CA GLY A 116 2.68 -8.44 -2.69
C GLY A 116 1.31 -9.10 -2.57
N GLY A 117 0.64 -8.96 -1.43
CA GLY A 117 -0.78 -9.28 -1.31
C GLY A 117 -1.66 -8.04 -1.48
N GLY A 118 -1.35 -6.98 -0.73
CA GLY A 118 -2.14 -5.74 -0.76
C GLY A 118 -1.78 -4.85 -1.95
N ILE A 119 -0.60 -4.22 -1.89
CA ILE A 119 -0.14 -3.28 -2.91
C ILE A 119 1.12 -3.83 -3.58
N VAL A 120 1.16 -3.79 -4.91
CA VAL A 120 2.33 -4.12 -5.71
C VAL A 120 2.73 -2.90 -6.53
N CYS A 121 3.94 -2.41 -6.29
CA CYS A 121 4.57 -1.39 -7.11
C CYS A 121 5.73 -1.98 -7.87
N ARG A 122 5.56 -2.16 -9.20
CA ARG A 122 6.59 -2.66 -10.11
C ARG A 122 7.25 -1.51 -10.85
N GLY A 123 8.55 -1.33 -10.63
CA GLY A 123 9.46 -0.46 -11.37
C GLY A 123 9.12 1.04 -11.37
N GLY A 124 10.15 1.86 -11.58
CA GLY A 124 9.97 3.28 -11.84
C GLY A 124 9.46 4.08 -10.64
N ALA A 125 8.49 4.96 -10.83
CA ALA A 125 8.15 6.06 -9.93
C ALA A 125 7.87 5.77 -8.45
N GLY A 126 7.78 6.84 -7.65
CA GLY A 126 7.54 6.76 -6.21
C GLY A 126 6.16 6.23 -5.80
N LEU A 127 6.12 5.57 -4.65
CA LEU A 127 4.90 5.16 -3.95
C LEU A 127 4.82 5.89 -2.61
N ALA A 128 3.66 6.49 -2.31
CA ALA A 128 3.33 6.99 -0.98
C ALA A 128 2.13 6.25 -0.40
N VAL A 129 2.27 5.70 0.81
CA VAL A 129 1.19 5.08 1.58
C VAL A 129 1.05 5.84 2.89
N GLU A 130 -0.06 6.55 3.07
CA GLU A 130 -0.26 7.47 4.19
C GLU A 130 -1.59 7.19 4.89
N TRP A 131 -1.61 7.09 6.21
CA TRP A 131 -2.86 6.95 6.97
C TRP A 131 -3.71 5.72 6.58
N CYS A 132 -3.08 4.69 6.03
CA CYS A 132 -3.78 3.47 5.63
C CYS A 132 -3.71 2.39 6.70
N ALA A 133 -4.53 1.35 6.52
CA ALA A 133 -4.37 0.07 7.19
C ALA A 133 -4.14 -1.02 6.13
N VAL A 134 -2.97 -1.66 6.13
CA VAL A 134 -2.64 -2.79 5.26
C VAL A 134 -2.61 -4.04 6.13
N VAL A 135 -3.70 -4.81 6.10
CA VAL A 135 -3.97 -5.81 7.13
C VAL A 135 -4.35 -7.15 6.52
N GLY A 136 -3.84 -8.25 7.07
CA GLY A 136 -4.30 -9.59 6.71
C GLY A 136 -4.08 -9.94 5.23
N ASN A 137 -3.03 -9.42 4.60
CA ASN A 137 -2.66 -9.76 3.24
C ASN A 137 -1.56 -10.83 3.23
N GLU A 138 -1.49 -11.63 2.17
CA GLU A 138 -0.50 -12.68 2.01
C GLU A 138 0.22 -12.66 0.67
N SER A 139 1.47 -13.15 0.67
CA SER A 139 2.22 -13.39 -0.55
C SER A 139 2.96 -14.72 -0.51
N ARG A 140 2.94 -15.45 -1.63
CA ARG A 140 3.76 -16.66 -1.83
C ARG A 140 5.23 -16.34 -2.12
N GLY A 141 5.54 -15.08 -2.38
CA GLY A 141 6.87 -14.54 -2.52
C GLY A 141 7.14 -13.56 -1.40
N SER A 142 7.43 -12.31 -1.75
CA SER A 142 7.80 -11.29 -0.77
C SER A 142 6.75 -10.20 -0.57
N GLY A 143 6.76 -9.56 0.61
CA GLY A 143 5.96 -8.36 0.87
C GLY A 143 4.49 -8.65 1.09
N GLY A 144 4.11 -9.34 2.16
CA GLY A 144 2.73 -9.81 2.36
C GLY A 144 1.67 -8.70 2.20
N GLY A 145 1.90 -7.53 2.76
CA GLY A 145 1.07 -6.34 2.57
C GLY A 145 1.49 -5.46 1.39
N LEU A 146 2.79 -5.21 1.26
CA LEU A 146 3.35 -4.30 0.26
C LEU A 146 4.60 -4.90 -0.38
N PHE A 147 4.62 -5.00 -1.70
CA PHE A 147 5.83 -5.20 -2.48
C PHE A 147 6.14 -3.92 -3.26
N SER A 148 7.34 -3.39 -3.11
CA SER A 148 7.81 -2.24 -3.88
C SER A 148 9.26 -2.41 -4.30
N ASN A 149 9.49 -2.41 -5.61
CA ASN A 149 10.81 -2.23 -6.22
C ASN A 149 10.90 -0.89 -6.99
N GLY A 150 9.98 0.05 -6.71
CA GLY A 150 10.01 1.40 -7.27
C GLY A 150 11.17 2.23 -6.72
N ASP A 151 11.53 3.29 -7.43
CA ASP A 151 12.68 4.15 -7.16
C ASP A 151 12.60 4.82 -5.79
N SER A 152 11.42 5.14 -5.28
CA SER A 152 11.22 5.65 -3.91
C SER A 152 9.97 5.06 -3.27
N THR A 153 9.98 4.89 -1.96
CA THR A 153 8.79 4.49 -1.22
C THR A 153 8.75 5.21 0.11
N THR A 154 7.67 5.95 0.32
CA THR A 154 7.39 6.65 1.57
C THR A 154 6.16 6.04 2.20
N VAL A 155 6.28 5.62 3.45
CA VAL A 155 5.18 5.05 4.22
C VAL A 155 5.04 5.86 5.50
N SER A 156 3.88 6.43 5.76
CA SER A 156 3.68 7.22 6.97
C SER A 156 2.33 6.98 7.64
N ASN A 157 2.32 7.04 8.97
CA ASN A 157 1.08 6.95 9.78
C ASN A 157 0.22 5.73 9.41
N THR A 158 0.85 4.62 9.01
CA THR A 158 0.17 3.47 8.43
C THR A 158 0.32 2.26 9.35
N LEU A 159 -0.75 1.49 9.47
CA LEU A 159 -0.77 0.20 10.17
C LEU A 159 -0.48 -0.92 9.17
N PHE A 160 0.49 -1.78 9.51
CA PHE A 160 0.68 -3.08 8.89
C PHE A 160 0.43 -4.15 9.94
N ALA A 161 -0.63 -4.94 9.79
CA ALA A 161 -1.01 -5.95 10.77
C ALA A 161 -1.30 -7.30 10.14
N ASP A 162 -0.83 -8.37 10.80
CA ASP A 162 -1.23 -9.75 10.46
C ASP A 162 -0.98 -10.12 8.98
N ASN A 163 0.02 -9.50 8.34
CA ASN A 163 0.42 -9.85 6.98
C ASN A 163 1.47 -10.98 6.99
N TRP A 164 1.47 -11.81 5.95
CA TRP A 164 2.40 -12.93 5.82
C TRP A 164 3.07 -13.00 4.45
N ALA A 165 4.36 -13.36 4.42
CA ALA A 165 5.10 -13.61 3.18
C ALA A 165 5.90 -14.92 3.28
N ALA A 166 5.87 -15.74 2.24
CA ALA A 166 6.63 -17.00 2.23
C ALA A 166 8.15 -16.81 2.04
N ILE A 167 8.59 -15.63 1.57
CA ILE A 167 10.01 -15.32 1.39
C ILE A 167 10.40 -14.21 2.37
N ASP A 168 10.35 -12.94 1.99
CA ASP A 168 10.90 -11.87 2.81
C ASP A 168 9.86 -10.76 3.05
N GLY A 169 9.93 -10.11 4.21
CA GLY A 169 9.13 -8.91 4.48
C GLY A 169 7.65 -9.23 4.69
N GLY A 170 7.29 -9.81 5.84
CA GLY A 170 5.90 -10.21 6.11
C GLY A 170 4.90 -9.08 5.94
N ALA A 171 5.27 -7.86 6.34
CA ALA A 171 4.49 -6.65 6.05
C ALA A 171 4.87 -6.05 4.70
N ALA A 172 6.15 -5.73 4.51
CA ALA A 172 6.62 -5.08 3.31
C ALA A 172 8.00 -5.55 2.87
N HIS A 173 8.13 -5.71 1.56
CA HIS A 173 9.39 -5.94 0.87
C HIS A 173 9.70 -4.75 0.00
N LEU A 174 10.90 -4.21 0.21
CA LEU A 174 11.30 -2.90 -0.24
C LEU A 174 12.67 -3.01 -0.92
N SER A 175 12.72 -2.93 -2.24
CA SER A 175 13.92 -3.23 -3.06
C SER A 175 14.26 -2.17 -4.12
N GLY A 176 13.74 -0.95 -3.98
CA GLY A 176 14.11 0.20 -4.82
C GLY A 176 15.58 0.56 -4.72
N ARG A 177 16.24 0.88 -5.84
CA ARG A 177 17.69 1.14 -5.92
C ARG A 177 18.07 2.63 -5.89
N SER A 178 17.17 3.53 -6.29
CA SER A 178 17.55 4.88 -6.75
C SER A 178 17.34 5.99 -5.73
N ALA A 179 16.20 6.01 -5.03
CA ALA A 179 15.84 7.04 -4.06
C ALA A 179 15.39 6.37 -2.74
N GLY A 180 15.81 6.95 -1.62
CA GLY A 180 15.70 6.32 -0.31
C GLY A 180 14.27 5.90 0.08
N MET A 181 14.20 5.09 1.13
CA MET A 181 12.96 4.55 1.67
C MET A 181 12.71 5.18 3.03
N ASP A 182 11.54 5.76 3.24
CA ASP A 182 11.20 6.46 4.49
C ASP A 182 9.95 5.85 5.11
N LEU A 183 10.09 5.40 6.36
CA LEU A 183 9.00 4.87 7.16
C LEU A 183 8.88 5.71 8.43
N ASN A 184 7.77 6.43 8.56
CA ASN A 184 7.56 7.37 9.65
C ASN A 184 6.22 7.13 10.38
N ARG A 185 6.25 7.02 11.71
CA ARG A 185 5.03 6.86 12.53
C ARG A 185 4.17 5.64 12.13
N CYS A 186 4.82 4.57 11.69
CA CYS A 186 4.13 3.35 11.29
C CYS A 186 4.07 2.34 12.44
N VAL A 187 3.06 1.47 12.41
CA VAL A 187 2.93 0.36 13.35
C VAL A 187 2.95 -0.94 12.57
N PHE A 188 3.91 -1.80 12.88
CA PHE A 188 4.05 -3.15 12.33
C PHE A 188 3.74 -4.16 13.44
N VAL A 189 2.61 -4.84 13.37
CA VAL A 189 2.18 -5.77 14.41
C VAL A 189 1.83 -7.15 13.86
N ARG A 190 2.38 -8.20 14.50
CA ARG A 190 2.09 -9.61 14.14
C ARG A 190 2.27 -9.94 12.66
N ASN A 191 3.17 -9.26 11.97
CA ASN A 191 3.54 -9.64 10.61
C ASN A 191 4.55 -10.79 10.67
N SER A 192 4.52 -11.67 9.67
CA SER A 192 5.42 -12.83 9.65
C SER A 192 5.99 -13.14 8.28
N SER A 193 7.25 -13.58 8.25
CA SER A 193 7.87 -14.14 7.05
C SER A 193 8.53 -15.49 7.31
N ASP A 194 8.49 -16.36 6.31
CA ASP A 194 9.16 -17.66 6.35
C ASP A 194 10.66 -17.55 5.97
N GLY A 195 11.10 -16.38 5.50
CA GLY A 195 12.50 -16.02 5.31
C GLY A 195 12.94 -14.95 6.30
N ASN A 196 13.33 -13.77 5.80
CA ASN A 196 13.90 -12.68 6.58
C ASN A 196 12.91 -11.52 6.76
N GLY A 197 13.11 -10.71 7.80
CA GLY A 197 12.35 -9.48 8.00
C GLY A 197 10.87 -9.76 8.29
N GLY A 198 10.54 -10.11 9.52
CA GLY A 198 9.16 -10.52 9.84
C GLY A 198 8.13 -9.44 9.55
N ALA A 199 8.52 -8.17 9.65
CA ALA A 199 7.76 -7.06 9.08
C ALA A 199 8.42 -6.53 7.80
N LEU A 200 9.64 -6.03 7.90
CA LEU A 200 10.30 -5.30 6.82
C LEU A 200 11.53 -6.06 6.34
N ALA A 201 11.63 -6.24 5.02
CA ALA A 201 12.82 -6.75 4.37
C ALA A 201 13.30 -5.81 3.28
N LEU A 202 14.61 -5.53 3.31
CA LEU A 202 15.34 -4.71 2.34
C LEU A 202 16.53 -5.54 1.82
N PRO A 203 16.29 -6.45 0.86
CA PRO A 203 17.34 -7.35 0.39
C PRO A 203 18.32 -6.68 -0.57
N GLU A 204 17.91 -5.59 -1.23
CA GLU A 204 18.78 -4.83 -2.11
C GLU A 204 19.43 -3.65 -1.37
N GLU A 205 20.27 -2.88 -2.07
CA GLU A 205 20.94 -1.70 -1.52
C GLU A 205 20.20 -0.42 -1.96
N PRO A 206 19.10 0.00 -1.28
CA PRO A 206 18.58 1.34 -1.49
C PRO A 206 19.65 2.38 -1.18
N ALA A 207 19.52 3.58 -1.77
CA ALA A 207 20.42 4.69 -1.46
C ALA A 207 20.39 5.08 0.04
N ARG A 208 19.27 4.87 0.73
CA ARG A 208 19.06 5.16 2.17
C ARG A 208 17.80 4.49 2.70
N LEU A 209 17.80 4.09 3.97
CA LEU A 209 16.60 3.79 4.73
C LEU A 209 16.49 4.71 5.96
N THR A 210 15.36 5.38 6.12
CA THR A 210 14.99 6.07 7.34
C THR A 210 13.79 5.37 7.96
N VAL A 211 13.90 4.95 9.22
CA VAL A 211 12.79 4.42 10.01
C VAL A 211 12.68 5.26 11.28
N SER A 212 11.60 5.99 11.43
CA SER A 212 11.46 6.96 12.52
C SER A 212 10.09 6.90 13.20
N SER A 213 10.07 6.98 14.54
CA SER A 213 8.82 6.98 15.32
C SER A 213 7.94 5.75 15.10
N CYS A 214 8.51 4.59 14.73
CA CYS A 214 7.77 3.38 14.41
C CYS A 214 7.67 2.41 15.58
N VAL A 215 6.65 1.56 15.57
CA VAL A 215 6.49 0.45 16.52
C VAL A 215 6.51 -0.87 15.77
N PHE A 216 7.35 -1.80 16.21
CA PHE A 216 7.42 -3.18 15.73
C PHE A 216 7.05 -4.10 16.88
N ALA A 217 5.89 -4.75 16.83
CA ALA A 217 5.37 -5.57 17.92
C ALA A 217 4.99 -6.98 17.45
N GLY A 218 5.64 -7.99 18.01
CA GLY A 218 5.31 -9.38 17.76
C GLY A 218 5.49 -9.84 16.31
N ASN A 219 6.37 -9.19 15.55
CA ASN A 219 6.72 -9.63 14.20
C ASN A 219 7.70 -10.81 14.26
N ARG A 220 7.63 -11.73 13.30
CA ARG A 220 8.43 -12.96 13.30
C ARG A 220 9.01 -13.27 11.92
N ALA A 221 10.30 -13.58 11.87
CA ALA A 221 10.98 -14.17 10.72
C ALA A 221 11.46 -15.58 11.09
N MET A 222 11.49 -16.54 10.16
CA MET A 222 12.12 -17.84 10.42
C MET A 222 13.64 -17.82 10.29
N ASN A 223 14.20 -16.95 9.44
CA ASN A 223 15.64 -16.83 9.21
C ASN A 223 16.26 -15.68 10.02
N ASN A 224 16.24 -14.45 9.49
CA ASN A 224 16.91 -13.30 10.11
C ASN A 224 15.97 -12.10 10.28
N GLY A 225 16.25 -11.27 11.29
CA GLY A 225 15.56 -9.99 11.49
C GLY A 225 14.09 -10.16 11.84
N GLY A 226 13.79 -10.56 13.08
CA GLY A 226 12.42 -10.83 13.54
C GLY A 226 11.42 -9.71 13.21
N ALA A 227 11.84 -8.45 13.25
CA ALA A 227 11.06 -7.32 12.76
C ALA A 227 11.60 -6.75 11.43
N LEU A 228 12.88 -6.43 11.38
CA LEU A 228 13.51 -5.74 10.26
C LEU A 228 14.77 -6.48 9.83
N TYR A 229 14.92 -6.70 8.53
CA TYR A 229 16.12 -7.21 7.89
C TYR A 229 16.58 -6.27 6.78
N ALA A 230 17.87 -5.94 6.76
CA ALA A 230 18.49 -5.13 5.71
C ALA A 230 19.89 -5.68 5.38
N MET A 231 20.25 -5.74 4.09
CA MET A 231 21.56 -6.22 3.66
C MET A 231 22.71 -5.23 3.93
N ARG A 232 23.94 -5.77 3.96
CA ARG A 232 25.17 -5.09 4.37
C ARG A 232 25.66 -4.09 3.31
N ARG A 233 25.09 -2.89 3.28
CA ARG A 233 25.65 -1.63 2.70
C ARG A 233 24.69 -0.43 2.74
N LEU A 234 23.52 -0.61 3.35
CA LEU A 234 22.50 0.43 3.45
C LEU A 234 22.88 1.49 4.50
N ASP A 235 22.74 2.76 4.15
CA ASP A 235 22.67 3.86 5.12
C ASP A 235 21.33 3.76 5.85
N VAL A 236 21.32 3.05 6.98
CA VAL A 236 20.13 2.85 7.82
C VAL A 236 20.13 3.84 8.99
N LEU A 237 19.11 4.69 9.04
CA LEU A 237 18.82 5.54 10.20
C LEU A 237 17.54 5.04 10.89
N VAL A 238 17.68 4.50 12.10
CA VAL A 238 16.53 4.11 12.95
C VAL A 238 16.48 5.02 14.18
N THR A 239 15.42 5.82 14.32
CA THR A 239 15.25 6.76 15.44
C THR A 239 13.86 6.66 16.07
N ASP A 240 13.74 6.89 17.37
CA ASP A 240 12.46 6.96 18.09
C ASP A 240 11.56 5.72 17.91
N CYS A 241 12.16 4.55 17.62
CA CYS A 241 11.44 3.32 17.35
C CYS A 241 11.35 2.41 18.58
N ARG A 242 10.29 1.61 18.66
CA ARG A 242 10.10 0.57 19.69
C ARG A 242 10.02 -0.81 19.07
N PHE A 243 10.89 -1.72 19.50
CA PHE A 243 10.87 -3.13 19.10
C PHE A 243 10.43 -3.99 20.29
N LEU A 244 9.28 -4.65 20.16
CA LEU A 244 8.63 -5.44 21.20
C LEU A 244 8.53 -6.89 20.72
N GLY A 245 9.37 -7.77 21.26
CA GLY A 245 9.35 -9.20 20.94
C GLY A 245 8.17 -9.94 21.57
N LEU A 246 7.86 -11.13 21.05
CA LEU A 246 7.03 -12.11 21.76
C LEU A 246 7.88 -12.74 22.88
N ARG A 247 7.32 -12.89 24.09
CA ARG A 247 7.94 -13.67 25.16
C ARG A 247 7.78 -15.16 24.89
#